data_AF-A0A8B6EB55-F1
#
_entry.id   AF-A0A8B6EB55-F1
#
_cell.length_a   1.000
_cell.length_b   1.000
_cell.length_c   1.000
_cell.angle_alpha   90.00
_cell.angle_beta   90.00
_cell.angle_gamma   90.00
#
_symmetry.space_group_name_H-M   'P 1'
#
loop_
_entity.id
_entity.type
_entity.pdbx_description
1 polymer ?
#
loop_
_entity_poly.entity_id
_entity_poly.type
_entity_poly.pdbx_seq_one_letter_code
_entity_poly.pdbx_strand_id
1 'polypeptide(L)'
;MNDEDVPAVVIDNGSGLCKVGFAGDDAPKSVFPSIIGRTRPTQSINCVGGPTHCLVGDNALSKRGILTLSYPIEHGVVTDLDDMEKIWHHAFYNELCVPPEDHPILLTESALITKSNREWMTRILFETFNTPAMYVAHQAVTSLYASGRVTGIVVDSSDGVTNAVPIYEGHAIMHAIVGLNVAGTDLTDYLKKLLADRGYSFTSTAEKQIVRDI
;
A
#
# COMPACT_ATOMS: atom_id res chain seq x y z
N MET A 1 11.36 36.90 0.76
CA MET A 1 10.95 35.96 -0.30
C MET A 1 10.19 34.89 0.42
N ASN A 2 8.87 34.86 0.27
CA ASN A 2 8.06 33.79 0.81
C ASN A 2 8.27 32.61 -0.14
N ASP A 3 9.21 31.74 0.19
CA ASP A 3 9.16 30.37 -0.29
C ASP A 3 7.92 29.79 0.41
N GLU A 4 6.78 29.76 -0.29
CA GLU A 4 5.68 28.90 0.16
C GLU A 4 6.23 27.48 0.05
N ASP A 5 6.66 26.91 1.20
CA ASP A 5 7.16 25.55 1.28
C ASP A 5 6.13 24.62 0.64
N VAL A 6 6.48 24.03 -0.50
CA VAL A 6 5.62 23.08 -1.20
C VAL A 6 5.37 21.89 -0.26
N PRO A 7 4.10 21.56 0.05
CA PRO A 7 3.82 20.54 1.04
C PRO A 7 4.30 19.18 0.55
N ALA A 8 4.93 18.43 1.46
CA ALA A 8 5.38 17.08 1.15
C ALA A 8 4.19 16.15 0.88
N VAL A 9 4.33 15.24 -0.08
CA VAL A 9 3.38 14.15 -0.30
C VAL A 9 3.70 13.02 0.66
N VAL A 10 2.71 12.55 1.41
CA VAL A 10 2.83 11.43 2.34
C VAL A 10 2.16 10.20 1.71
N ILE A 11 2.89 9.10 1.62
CA ILE A 11 2.42 7.82 1.05
C ILE A 11 2.64 6.70 2.07
N ASP A 12 1.54 6.14 2.57
CA ASP A 12 1.55 4.94 3.40
C ASP A 12 1.28 3.69 2.54
N ASN A 13 2.34 2.89 2.31
CA ASN A 13 2.29 1.69 1.48
C ASN A 13 1.75 0.50 2.27
N GLY A 14 0.43 0.47 2.48
CA GLY A 14 -0.23 -0.67 3.12
C GLY A 14 -0.40 -1.85 2.17
N SER A 15 -0.28 -3.07 2.71
CA SER A 15 -0.50 -4.32 1.97
C SER A 15 -1.91 -4.46 1.41
N GLY A 16 -2.92 -3.95 2.13
CA GLY A 16 -4.31 -3.93 1.67
C GLY A 16 -4.73 -2.62 1.04
N LEU A 17 -4.38 -1.50 1.68
CA LEU A 17 -4.79 -0.15 1.30
C LEU A 17 -3.56 0.76 1.23
N CYS A 18 -3.44 1.50 0.13
CA CYS A 18 -2.53 2.62 -0.01
C CYS A 18 -3.23 3.89 0.48
N LYS A 19 -2.57 4.68 1.33
CA LYS A 19 -3.10 5.97 1.80
C LYS A 19 -2.17 7.08 1.36
N VAL A 20 -2.72 8.13 0.76
CA VAL A 20 -1.94 9.23 0.21
C VAL A 20 -2.56 10.58 0.56
N GLY A 21 -1.72 11.57 0.83
CA GLY A 21 -2.16 12.92 1.22
C GLY A 21 -1.00 13.91 1.28
N PHE A 22 -1.29 15.13 1.72
CA PHE A 22 -0.27 16.17 1.91
C PHE A 22 0.09 16.30 3.39
N ALA A 23 1.37 16.59 3.65
CA ALA A 23 1.83 16.92 4.98
C ALA A 23 1.10 18.18 5.48
N GLY A 24 0.56 18.09 6.70
CA GLY A 24 -0.25 19.15 7.31
C GLY A 24 -1.76 18.87 7.28
N ASP A 25 -2.23 17.95 6.45
CA ASP A 25 -3.63 17.52 6.47
C ASP A 25 -3.92 16.59 7.67
N ASP A 26 -5.12 16.68 8.24
CA ASP A 26 -5.56 15.85 9.38
C ASP A 26 -5.84 14.39 8.99
N ALA A 27 -6.05 14.11 7.70
CA ALA A 27 -6.41 12.81 7.17
C ALA A 27 -5.82 12.62 5.76
N PRO A 28 -5.61 11.38 5.30
CA PRO A 28 -5.19 11.15 3.91
C PRO A 28 -6.25 11.69 2.94
N LYS A 29 -5.78 12.33 1.86
CA LYS A 29 -6.64 12.85 0.79
C LYS A 29 -7.31 11.73 0.01
N SER A 30 -6.62 10.60 -0.17
CA SER A 30 -7.17 9.40 -0.80
C SER A 30 -6.69 8.12 -0.10
N VAL A 31 -7.58 7.12 -0.09
CA VAL A 31 -7.32 5.78 0.39
C VAL A 31 -7.90 4.80 -0.63
N PHE A 32 -7.07 3.95 -1.20
CA PHE A 32 -7.49 3.02 -2.25
C PHE A 32 -6.81 1.64 -2.09
N PRO A 33 -7.41 0.56 -2.62
CA PRO A 33 -6.82 -0.78 -2.55
C PRO A 33 -5.47 -0.88 -3.27
N SER A 34 -4.48 -1.51 -2.63
CA SER A 34 -3.15 -1.80 -3.22
C SER A 34 -3.23 -2.98 -4.21
N ILE A 35 -4.03 -2.85 -5.27
CA ILE A 35 -4.39 -3.93 -6.21
C ILE A 35 -4.25 -3.45 -7.65
N ILE A 36 -3.79 -4.34 -8.52
CA ILE A 36 -3.72 -4.12 -9.97
C ILE A 36 -4.56 -5.15 -10.69
N GLY A 37 -5.40 -4.69 -11.61
CA GLY A 37 -6.19 -5.52 -12.50
C GLY A 37 -5.63 -5.48 -13.92
N ARG A 38 -5.30 -6.65 -14.47
CA ARG A 38 -4.91 -6.81 -15.87
C ARG A 38 -6.00 -7.54 -16.65
N THR A 39 -6.27 -7.11 -17.89
CA THR A 39 -7.27 -7.75 -18.76
C THR A 39 -6.81 -9.16 -19.15
N ARG A 40 -7.73 -10.14 -19.14
CA ARG A 40 -7.41 -11.51 -19.53
C ARG A 40 -7.08 -11.58 -21.04
N PRO A 41 -6.00 -12.30 -21.45
CA PRO A 41 -5.59 -12.40 -22.86
C PRO A 41 -6.68 -12.94 -23.80
N THR A 42 -7.66 -13.69 -23.30
CA THR A 42 -8.70 -14.32 -24.12
C THR A 42 -9.84 -13.39 -24.54
N GLN A 43 -9.96 -12.19 -23.98
CA GLN A 43 -10.97 -11.19 -24.36
C GLN A 43 -10.44 -10.09 -25.29
N SER A 44 -9.16 -10.10 -25.66
CA SER A 44 -8.55 -9.09 -26.56
C SER A 44 -8.79 -9.37 -28.05
N ILE A 45 -9.92 -9.97 -28.41
CA ILE A 45 -10.35 -10.10 -29.81
C ILE A 45 -11.29 -8.92 -30.08
N ASN A 46 -10.79 -7.89 -30.76
CA ASN A 46 -11.51 -6.74 -31.37
C ASN A 46 -11.45 -5.37 -30.66
N CYS A 47 -10.38 -5.03 -29.94
CA CYS A 47 -10.06 -3.61 -29.71
C CYS A 47 -8.67 -3.31 -30.25
N VAL A 48 -8.64 -2.39 -31.20
CA VAL A 48 -7.50 -1.91 -31.97
C VAL A 48 -6.36 -1.43 -31.04
N GLY A 49 -5.13 -1.70 -31.46
CA GLY A 49 -3.87 -1.48 -30.74
C GLY A 49 -3.84 -0.33 -29.72
N GLY A 50 -3.60 -0.71 -28.46
CA GLY A 50 -3.27 0.14 -27.33
C GLY A 50 -2.66 -0.71 -26.20
N PRO A 51 -1.84 -0.14 -25.30
CA PRO A 51 -1.16 -0.91 -24.26
C PRO A 51 -2.17 -1.64 -23.37
N THR A 52 -1.81 -2.83 -22.89
CA THR A 52 -2.57 -3.65 -21.95
C THR A 52 -3.16 -2.76 -20.84
N HIS A 53 -4.48 -2.55 -20.86
CA HIS A 53 -5.18 -1.67 -19.91
C HIS A 53 -5.04 -2.23 -18.49
N CYS A 54 -4.03 -1.77 -17.76
CA CYS A 54 -3.85 -2.02 -16.34
C CYS A 54 -4.72 -1.03 -15.57
N LEU A 55 -5.55 -1.54 -14.66
CA LEU A 55 -6.35 -0.73 -13.76
C LEU A 55 -5.80 -0.87 -12.35
N VAL A 56 -5.87 0.19 -11.55
CA VAL A 56 -5.34 0.23 -10.18
C VAL A 56 -6.48 0.57 -9.22
N GLY A 57 -6.40 0.07 -7.99
CA GLY A 57 -7.30 0.46 -6.90
C GLY A 57 -8.76 0.09 -7.15
N ASP A 58 -9.66 1.01 -6.85
CA ASP A 58 -11.11 0.79 -6.95
C ASP A 58 -11.57 0.48 -8.38
N ASN A 59 -10.85 1.00 -9.38
CA ASN A 59 -11.11 0.70 -10.79
C ASN A 59 -10.80 -0.77 -11.12
N ALA A 60 -9.78 -1.35 -10.49
CA ALA A 60 -9.49 -2.78 -10.62
C ALA A 60 -10.52 -3.61 -9.85
N LEU A 61 -10.86 -3.20 -8.63
CA LEU A 61 -11.79 -3.92 -7.76
C LEU A 61 -13.21 -3.97 -8.33
N SER A 62 -13.71 -2.85 -8.87
CA SER A 62 -15.03 -2.77 -9.51
C SER A 62 -15.16 -3.67 -10.75
N LYS A 63 -14.06 -3.89 -11.47
CA LYS A 63 -14.01 -4.71 -12.69
C LYS A 63 -13.39 -6.10 -12.48
N ARG A 64 -13.33 -6.57 -11.23
CA ARG A 64 -12.75 -7.87 -10.85
C ARG A 64 -13.30 -9.11 -11.58
N GLY A 65 -14.52 -9.03 -12.12
CA GLY A 65 -15.13 -10.14 -12.88
C GLY A 65 -14.46 -10.41 -14.25
N ILE A 66 -13.85 -9.39 -14.84
CA ILE A 66 -13.20 -9.46 -16.17
C ILE A 66 -11.67 -9.32 -16.11
N LEU A 67 -11.14 -8.89 -14.96
CA LEU A 67 -9.71 -8.70 -14.74
C LEU A 67 -9.11 -9.87 -13.96
N THR A 68 -7.81 -10.05 -14.11
CA THR A 68 -6.97 -10.82 -13.18
C THR A 68 -6.36 -9.83 -12.20
N LEU A 69 -6.63 -10.00 -10.91
CA LEU A 69 -6.11 -9.14 -9.85
C LEU A 69 -4.75 -9.65 -9.35
N SER A 70 -3.83 -8.71 -9.12
CA SER A 70 -2.47 -8.89 -8.58
C SER A 70 -2.30 -8.00 -7.35
N TYR A 71 -1.58 -8.50 -6.35
CA TYR A 71 -1.28 -7.80 -5.10
C TYR A 71 0.23 -7.63 -4.99
N PRO A 72 0.79 -6.45 -5.30
CA PRO A 72 2.24 -6.26 -5.36
C PRO A 72 2.92 -6.13 -3.99
N ILE A 73 2.14 -6.09 -2.91
CA ILE A 73 2.65 -6.07 -1.54
C ILE A 73 2.06 -7.27 -0.81
N GLU A 74 2.89 -8.27 -0.54
CA GLU A 74 2.51 -9.47 0.22
C GLU A 74 3.21 -9.45 1.57
N HIS A 75 2.45 -9.60 2.66
CA HIS A 75 2.96 -9.57 4.03
C HIS A 75 3.85 -8.35 4.36
N GLY A 76 3.56 -7.19 3.75
CA GLY A 76 4.30 -5.95 3.96
C GLY A 76 5.61 -5.84 3.19
N VAL A 77 5.89 -6.77 2.26
CA VAL A 77 7.05 -6.75 1.37
C VAL A 77 6.58 -6.57 -0.07
N VAL A 78 7.24 -5.68 -0.80
CA VAL A 78 7.02 -5.51 -2.23
C VAL A 78 7.54 -6.74 -2.98
N THR A 79 6.65 -7.44 -3.69
CA THR A 79 6.95 -8.64 -4.49
C THR A 79 7.07 -8.33 -5.99
N ASP A 80 6.24 -7.43 -6.52
CA ASP A 80 6.26 -6.98 -7.92
C ASP A 80 6.52 -5.47 -7.97
N LEU A 81 7.73 -5.14 -8.44
CA LEU A 81 8.26 -3.79 -8.51
C LEU A 81 7.58 -2.97 -9.62
N ASP A 82 7.34 -3.58 -10.78
CA ASP A 82 6.70 -2.92 -11.92
C ASP A 82 5.25 -2.57 -11.58
N ASP A 83 4.61 -3.39 -10.76
CA ASP A 83 3.27 -3.15 -10.27
C ASP A 83 3.23 -2.06 -9.19
N MET A 84 4.19 -2.03 -8.28
CA MET A 84 4.32 -0.91 -7.34
C MET A 84 4.50 0.44 -8.02
N GLU A 85 5.29 0.50 -9.10
CA GLU A 85 5.44 1.73 -9.89
C GLU A 85 4.09 2.22 -10.44
N LYS A 86 3.23 1.32 -10.92
CA LYS A 86 1.87 1.68 -11.39
C LYS A 86 0.98 2.18 -10.26
N ILE A 87 1.12 1.63 -9.05
CA ILE A 87 0.39 2.12 -7.86
C ILE A 87 0.79 3.54 -7.53
N TRP A 88 2.09 3.85 -7.54
CA TRP A 88 2.56 5.21 -7.28
C TRP A 88 2.19 6.19 -8.39
N HIS A 89 2.24 5.75 -9.66
CA HIS A 89 1.76 6.57 -10.76
C HIS A 89 0.26 6.91 -10.59
N HIS A 90 -0.55 5.95 -10.16
CA HIS A 90 -1.96 6.19 -9.84
C HIS A 90 -2.12 7.16 -8.66
N ALA A 91 -1.34 7.00 -7.59
CA ALA A 91 -1.35 7.90 -6.44
C ALA A 91 -1.06 9.36 -6.82
N PHE A 92 0.01 9.61 -7.58
CA PHE A 92 0.40 10.98 -7.95
C PHE A 92 -0.56 11.61 -8.95
N TYR A 93 -0.82 10.93 -10.07
CA TYR A 93 -1.49 11.56 -11.21
C TYR A 93 -3.02 11.41 -11.19
N ASN A 94 -3.56 10.35 -10.59
CA ASN A 94 -5.00 10.12 -10.57
C ASN A 94 -5.65 10.54 -9.26
N GLU A 95 -5.02 10.24 -8.12
CA GLU A 95 -5.60 10.51 -6.80
C GLU A 95 -5.25 11.92 -6.29
N LEU A 96 -3.97 12.26 -6.27
CA LEU A 96 -3.52 13.56 -5.78
C LEU A 96 -3.61 14.67 -6.84
N CYS A 97 -3.51 14.28 -8.12
CA CYS A 97 -3.45 15.15 -9.29
C CYS A 97 -2.28 16.16 -9.21
N VAL A 98 -1.09 15.69 -8.80
CA VAL A 98 0.10 16.52 -8.65
C VAL A 98 1.29 15.94 -9.42
N PRO A 99 2.17 16.81 -9.95
CA PRO A 99 3.46 16.40 -10.48
C PRO A 99 4.40 15.99 -9.32
N PRO A 100 4.89 14.74 -9.28
CA PRO A 100 5.82 14.31 -8.22
C PRO A 100 7.16 15.07 -8.22
N GLU A 101 7.55 15.67 -9.35
CA GLU A 101 8.78 16.46 -9.50
C GLU A 101 8.81 17.77 -8.70
N ASP A 102 7.63 18.28 -8.29
CA ASP A 102 7.53 19.54 -7.55
C ASP A 102 7.44 19.31 -6.02
N HIS A 103 7.23 18.07 -5.57
CA HIS A 103 6.90 17.77 -4.17
C HIS A 103 7.92 16.84 -3.49
N PRO A 104 8.42 17.16 -2.29
CA PRO A 104 9.17 16.19 -1.50
C PRO A 104 8.24 15.05 -1.05
N ILE A 105 8.76 13.83 -0.94
CA ILE A 105 7.92 12.65 -0.62
C ILE A 105 8.35 11.99 0.70
N LEU A 106 7.38 11.71 1.55
CA LEU A 106 7.53 10.83 2.71
C LEU A 106 6.84 9.49 2.43
N LEU A 107 7.61 8.41 2.43
CA LEU A 107 7.10 7.05 2.30
C LEU A 107 7.16 6.33 3.63
N THR A 108 6.17 5.49 3.91
CA THR A 108 6.24 4.54 5.00
C THR A 108 6.75 3.18 4.52
N GLU A 109 7.59 2.55 5.33
CA GLU A 109 8.05 1.17 5.13
C GLU A 109 7.73 0.28 6.34
N SER A 110 7.53 -1.01 6.07
CA SER A 110 7.39 -2.04 7.09
C SER A 110 8.72 -2.29 7.80
N ALA A 111 8.66 -2.71 9.06
CA ALA A 111 9.81 -2.94 9.92
C ALA A 111 10.81 -3.99 9.41
N LEU A 112 10.39 -4.88 8.51
CA LEU A 112 11.17 -6.01 8.02
C LEU A 112 11.57 -5.89 6.54
N ILE A 113 11.55 -4.68 5.98
CA ILE A 113 11.91 -4.47 4.58
C ILE A 113 13.40 -4.72 4.31
N THR A 114 13.71 -5.27 3.14
CA THR A 114 15.10 -5.53 2.73
C THR A 114 15.77 -4.24 2.24
N LYS A 115 17.10 -4.16 2.40
CA LYS A 115 17.89 -3.05 1.84
C LYS A 115 17.70 -2.89 0.33
N SER A 116 17.63 -4.01 -0.40
CA SER A 116 17.44 -4.03 -1.85
C SER A 116 16.12 -3.38 -2.26
N ASN A 117 15.03 -3.67 -1.54
CA ASN A 117 13.74 -3.04 -1.82
C ASN A 117 13.81 -1.54 -1.55
N ARG A 118 14.43 -1.10 -0.45
CA ARG A 118 14.59 0.33 -0.15
C ARG A 118 15.43 1.08 -1.18
N GLU A 119 16.52 0.47 -1.67
CA GLU A 119 17.32 1.03 -2.77
C GLU A 119 16.51 1.15 -4.06
N TRP A 120 15.72 0.12 -4.39
CA TRP A 120 14.85 0.16 -5.56
C TRP A 120 13.78 1.26 -5.46
N MET A 121 13.11 1.39 -4.31
CA MET A 121 12.11 2.45 -4.08
C MET A 121 12.74 3.83 -4.27
N THR A 122 13.93 4.02 -3.69
CA THR A 122 14.71 5.26 -3.81
C THR A 122 15.04 5.58 -5.27
N ARG A 123 15.48 4.56 -6.01
CA ARG A 123 15.82 4.69 -7.43
C ARG A 123 14.62 5.12 -8.26
N ILE A 124 13.46 4.50 -8.10
CA ILE A 124 12.25 4.84 -8.87
C ILE A 124 11.79 6.28 -8.59
N LEU A 125 11.83 6.72 -7.34
CA LEU A 125 11.40 8.08 -6.99
C LEU A 125 12.31 9.14 -7.61
N PHE A 126 13.63 8.93 -7.57
CA PHE A 126 14.57 9.89 -8.14
C PHE A 126 14.75 9.77 -9.66
N GLU A 127 14.84 8.56 -10.21
CA GLU A 127 15.15 8.35 -11.64
C GLU A 127 13.90 8.34 -12.52
N THR A 128 12.76 7.85 -12.03
CA THR A 128 11.51 7.77 -12.81
C THR A 128 10.59 8.96 -12.53
N PHE A 129 10.36 9.27 -11.25
CA PHE A 129 9.44 10.34 -10.84
C PHE A 129 10.12 11.71 -10.63
N ASN A 130 11.46 11.78 -10.74
CA ASN A 130 12.25 13.01 -10.62
C ASN A 130 11.96 13.84 -9.36
N THR A 131 11.71 13.17 -8.25
CA THR A 131 11.26 13.83 -7.01
C THR A 131 12.40 14.63 -6.39
N PRO A 132 12.16 15.85 -5.86
CA PRO A 132 13.21 16.75 -5.40
C PRO A 132 13.91 16.25 -4.14
N ALA A 133 13.16 15.58 -3.26
CA ALA A 133 13.67 14.95 -2.06
C ALA A 133 12.74 13.82 -1.61
N MET A 134 13.27 12.86 -0.86
CA MET A 134 12.48 11.81 -0.24
C MET A 134 12.94 11.48 1.16
N TYR A 135 12.02 10.96 1.97
CA TYR A 135 12.29 10.37 3.27
C TYR A 135 11.52 9.07 3.43
N VAL A 136 12.15 8.06 4.01
CA VAL A 136 11.50 6.77 4.31
C VAL A 136 11.38 6.61 5.81
N ALA A 137 10.16 6.53 6.29
CA ALA A 137 9.80 6.43 7.70
C ALA A 137 9.31 5.01 8.04
N HIS A 138 9.57 4.54 9.25
CA HIS A 138 9.01 3.26 9.71
C HIS A 138 7.54 3.45 10.12
N GLN A 139 6.64 2.60 9.62
CA GLN A 139 5.19 2.66 9.92
C GLN A 139 4.87 2.67 11.43
N ALA A 140 5.59 1.87 12.21
CA ALA A 140 5.41 1.83 13.66
C ALA A 140 5.89 3.13 14.35
N VAL A 141 6.97 3.73 13.85
CA VAL A 141 7.53 4.97 14.42
C VAL A 141 6.60 6.15 14.14
N THR A 142 6.07 6.26 12.91
CA THR A 142 5.08 7.29 12.58
C THR A 142 3.82 7.14 13.42
N SER A 143 3.36 5.91 13.64
CA SER A 143 2.22 5.62 14.52
C SER A 143 2.46 6.03 15.98
N LEU A 144 3.67 5.78 16.51
CA LEU A 144 4.00 6.21 17.87
C LEU A 144 4.05 7.74 17.99
N TYR A 145 4.66 8.41 17.01
CA TYR A 145 4.72 9.87 16.97
C TYR A 145 3.34 10.53 16.85
N ALA A 146 2.43 9.93 16.08
CA ALA A 146 1.04 10.40 16.03
C ALA A 146 0.35 10.35 17.40
N SER A 147 0.78 9.45 18.31
CA SER A 147 0.27 9.39 19.69
C SER A 147 0.92 10.39 20.65
N GLY A 148 1.86 11.22 20.18
CA GLY A 148 2.62 12.18 20.98
C GLY A 148 3.65 11.54 21.91
N ARG A 149 4.08 10.31 21.62
CA ARG A 149 5.07 9.56 22.41
C ARG A 149 6.32 9.30 21.59
N VAL A 150 7.46 9.19 22.27
CA VAL A 150 8.76 8.87 21.65
C VAL A 150 9.33 7.53 22.13
N THR A 151 8.74 6.94 23.17
CA THR A 151 9.13 5.65 23.74
C THR A 151 7.89 4.81 23.98
N GLY A 152 7.91 3.55 23.56
CA GLY A 152 6.79 2.63 23.69
C GLY A 152 6.94 1.40 22.80
N ILE A 153 5.96 0.51 22.86
CA ILE A 153 5.84 -0.60 21.90
C ILE A 153 4.61 -0.36 21.04
N VAL A 154 4.79 -0.44 19.72
CA VAL A 154 3.69 -0.36 18.77
C VAL A 154 3.39 -1.76 18.26
N VAL A 155 2.14 -2.18 18.42
CA VAL A 155 1.62 -3.40 17.82
C VAL A 155 0.74 -2.97 16.66
N ASP A 156 1.29 -3.06 15.45
CA ASP A 156 0.61 -2.69 14.21
C ASP A 156 0.07 -3.96 13.55
N SER A 157 -1.25 -4.01 13.33
CA SER A 157 -1.95 -5.12 12.68
C SER A 157 -2.55 -4.63 11.38
N SER A 158 -1.87 -4.94 10.26
CA SER A 158 -2.27 -4.51 8.92
C SER A 158 -3.14 -5.56 8.23
N ASP A 159 -3.25 -5.50 6.89
CA ASP A 159 -4.01 -6.49 6.11
C ASP A 159 -3.24 -7.80 5.89
N GLY A 160 -1.91 -7.73 5.78
CA GLY A 160 -1.05 -8.88 5.48
C GLY A 160 -0.04 -9.25 6.58
N VAL A 161 0.27 -8.35 7.51
CA VAL A 161 1.24 -8.62 8.58
C VAL A 161 0.87 -7.91 9.88
N THR A 162 1.18 -8.55 11.01
CA THR A 162 1.13 -7.94 12.34
C THR A 162 2.54 -7.83 12.91
N ASN A 163 2.99 -6.63 13.22
CA ASN A 163 4.33 -6.36 13.74
C ASN A 163 4.26 -5.72 15.13
N ALA A 164 5.05 -6.24 16.07
CA ALA A 164 5.33 -5.61 17.34
C ALA A 164 6.73 -4.97 17.28
N VAL A 165 6.76 -3.64 17.29
CA VAL A 165 7.98 -2.83 17.16
C VAL A 165 8.21 -2.03 18.44
N PRO A 166 9.19 -2.41 19.27
CA PRO A 166 9.61 -1.59 20.40
C PRO A 166 10.44 -0.39 19.92
N ILE A 167 10.11 0.79 20.43
CA ILE A 167 10.73 2.07 20.09
C ILE A 167 11.18 2.73 21.39
N TYR A 168 12.42 3.20 21.40
CA TYR A 168 13.00 3.92 22.53
C TYR A 168 13.63 5.22 22.05
N GLU A 169 13.21 6.36 22.60
CA GLU A 169 13.68 7.69 22.23
C GLU A 169 13.70 7.93 20.70
N GLY A 170 12.61 7.53 20.04
CA GLY A 170 12.41 7.68 18.60
C GLY A 170 13.11 6.64 17.71
N HIS A 171 13.86 5.70 18.30
CA HIS A 171 14.60 4.69 17.56
C HIS A 171 13.97 3.30 17.73
N ALA A 172 13.71 2.62 16.61
CA ALA A 172 13.22 1.25 16.62
C ALA A 172 14.33 0.27 17.04
N ILE A 173 14.04 -0.60 18.01
CA ILE A 173 14.99 -1.60 18.50
C ILE A 173 14.90 -2.84 17.61
N MET A 174 15.70 -2.86 16.54
CA MET A 174 15.64 -3.87 15.47
C MET A 174 15.66 -5.33 15.94
N HIS A 175 16.47 -5.66 16.95
CA HIS A 175 16.61 -7.04 17.44
C HIS A 175 15.42 -7.54 18.27
N ALA A 176 14.52 -6.63 18.67
CA ALA A 176 13.35 -6.93 19.48
C ALA A 176 12.04 -6.81 18.69
N ILE A 177 12.14 -6.63 17.37
CA ILE A 177 10.98 -6.60 16.47
C ILE A 177 10.46 -8.03 16.28
N VAL A 178 9.16 -8.21 16.47
CA VAL A 178 8.47 -9.48 16.25
C VAL A 178 7.43 -9.29 15.17
N GLY A 179 7.54 -10.04 14.08
CA GLY A 179 6.56 -10.08 13.00
C GLY A 179 5.78 -11.39 13.00
N LEU A 180 4.47 -11.29 12.77
CA LEU A 180 3.56 -12.41 12.58
C LEU A 180 2.87 -12.25 11.21
N ASN A 181 2.94 -13.27 10.37
CA ASN A 181 2.22 -13.35 9.10
C ASN A 181 0.77 -13.78 9.33
N VAL A 182 0.09 -13.11 10.27
CA VAL A 182 -1.33 -13.28 10.59
C VAL A 182 -1.93 -11.90 10.72
N ALA A 183 -2.91 -11.58 9.88
CA ALA A 183 -3.44 -10.24 9.73
C ALA A 183 -4.90 -10.25 9.22
N GLY A 184 -5.37 -9.11 8.68
CA GLY A 184 -6.75 -8.97 8.19
C GLY A 184 -7.17 -9.99 7.12
N THR A 185 -6.26 -10.34 6.21
CA THR A 185 -6.53 -11.33 5.16
C THR A 185 -6.77 -12.72 5.73
N ASP A 186 -5.96 -13.14 6.70
CA ASP A 186 -6.09 -14.44 7.37
C ASP A 186 -7.39 -14.53 8.17
N LEU A 187 -7.78 -13.44 8.84
CA LEU A 187 -9.05 -13.34 9.55
C LEU A 187 -10.24 -13.46 8.58
N THR A 188 -10.15 -12.79 7.43
CA THR A 188 -11.17 -12.88 6.38
C THR A 188 -11.29 -14.31 5.83
N ASP A 189 -10.16 -14.98 5.59
CA ASP A 189 -10.15 -16.38 5.12
C ASP A 189 -10.67 -17.35 6.19
N TYR A 190 -10.40 -17.08 7.47
CA TYR A 190 -10.98 -17.85 8.57
C TYR A 190 -12.49 -17.64 8.69
N LEU A 191 -12.98 -16.41 8.58
CA LEU A 191 -14.41 -16.11 8.55
C LEU A 191 -15.10 -16.80 7.38
N LYS A 192 -14.49 -16.75 6.19
CA LYS A 192 -14.97 -17.46 5.00
C LYS A 192 -15.14 -18.96 5.26
N LYS A 193 -14.18 -19.58 5.95
CA LYS A 193 -14.26 -21.00 6.32
C LYS A 193 -15.43 -21.27 7.28
N LEU A 194 -15.61 -20.44 8.32
CA LEU A 194 -16.72 -20.58 9.26
C LEU A 194 -18.09 -20.40 8.58
N LEU A 195 -18.21 -19.51 7.60
CA LEU A 195 -19.42 -19.32 6.82
C LEU A 195 -19.70 -20.52 5.89
N ALA A 196 -18.65 -21.10 5.31
CA ALA A 196 -18.76 -22.33 4.52
C ALA A 196 -19.25 -23.51 5.36
N ASP A 197 -18.78 -23.65 6.60
CA ASP A 197 -19.23 -24.68 7.54
C ASP A 197 -20.73 -24.51 7.91
N ARG A 198 -21.26 -23.29 7.82
CA ARG A 198 -22.69 -22.98 8.00
C ARG A 198 -23.54 -23.11 6.73
N GLY A 199 -22.94 -23.51 5.61
CA GLY A 199 -23.63 -23.72 4.34
C GLY A 199 -23.56 -22.55 3.34
N TYR A 200 -22.82 -21.48 3.64
CA TYR A 200 -22.58 -20.37 2.71
C TYR A 200 -21.27 -20.59 1.93
N SER A 201 -21.38 -21.07 0.69
CA SER A 201 -20.21 -21.30 -0.15
C SER A 201 -19.77 -20.02 -0.88
N PHE A 202 -18.55 -19.55 -0.60
CA PHE A 202 -17.91 -18.46 -1.32
C PHE A 202 -16.70 -19.01 -2.08
N THR A 203 -16.76 -19.05 -3.41
CA THR A 203 -15.72 -19.67 -4.26
C THR A 203 -14.98 -18.65 -5.12
N SER A 204 -15.62 -17.56 -5.50
CA SER A 204 -15.03 -16.53 -6.35
C SER A 204 -14.26 -15.48 -5.54
N THR A 205 -13.34 -14.77 -6.21
CA THR A 205 -12.64 -13.60 -5.65
C THR A 205 -13.61 -12.47 -5.30
N ALA A 206 -14.70 -12.34 -6.06
CA ALA A 206 -15.75 -11.37 -5.79
C ALA A 206 -16.48 -11.66 -4.47
N GLU A 207 -16.74 -12.93 -4.20
CA GLU A 207 -17.36 -13.38 -2.96
C GLU A 207 -16.42 -13.27 -1.76
N LYS A 208 -15.09 -13.43 -1.94
CA LYS A 208 -14.11 -13.16 -0.87
C LYS A 208 -14.18 -11.70 -0.40
N GLN A 209 -14.42 -10.75 -1.31
CA GLN A 209 -14.61 -9.36 -0.92
C GLN A 209 -15.91 -9.15 -0.15
N ILE A 210 -16.99 -9.84 -0.51
CA ILE A 210 -18.23 -9.77 0.27
C ILE A 210 -17.97 -10.20 1.71
N VAL A 211 -17.18 -11.26 1.92
CA VAL A 211 -16.79 -11.70 3.27
C VAL A 211 -15.95 -10.65 4.00
N ARG A 212 -15.11 -9.89 3.28
CA ARG A 212 -14.32 -8.78 3.83
C ARG A 212 -15.18 -7.58 4.23
N ASP A 213 -16.33 -7.40 3.59
CA ASP A 213 -17.25 -6.29 3.85
C ASP A 213 -18.28 -6.61 4.97
N ILE A 214 -18.34 -7.86 5.46
CA ILE A 214 -19.18 -8.31 6.60
C ILE A 214 -18.52 -7.97 7.93
#